data_AF-A0A932JG53-F1
#
_entry.id   AF-A0A932JG53-F1
#
_cell.length_a   1.000
_cell.length_b   1.000
_cell.length_c   1.000
_cell.angle_alpha   90.00
_cell.angle_beta   90.00
_cell.angle_gamma   90.00
#
_symmetry.space_group_name_H-M   'P 1'
#
loop_
_entity.id
_entity.type
_entity.pdbx_description
1 polymer ?
#
loop_
_entity_poly.entity_id
_entity_poly.type
_entity_poly.pdbx_seq_one_letter_code
_entity_poly.pdbx_strand_id
1 'polypeptide(L)'
;MKTILLVFAVFLLAANIASSTPVADSCLRLLQWPEGSEWSKPPGWNKDSLKIDDCPGSPTYGWFYAKKYFKLGFPPNFYPFDHILDSNEIKSVTDIDSSHLGLLNRFLGLQDTLGLIYFQGNGGKSTDSIEYLAPTIRMFFTDYKPVDAVLWLCYILKINNSSIKFIKE
;
A
#
# COMPACT_ATOMS: atom_id res chain seq x y z
N MET A 1 38.23 -16.59 5.79
CA MET A 1 36.76 -16.83 5.88
C MET A 1 35.97 -15.68 6.48
N LYS A 2 36.46 -14.98 7.52
CA LYS A 2 35.74 -13.83 8.12
C LYS A 2 35.55 -12.62 7.18
N THR A 3 36.50 -12.35 6.30
CA THR A 3 36.45 -11.22 5.35
C THR A 3 35.43 -11.41 4.22
N ILE A 4 35.23 -12.64 3.74
CA ILE A 4 34.25 -12.94 2.67
C ILE A 4 32.81 -12.80 3.20
N LEU A 5 32.58 -13.21 4.45
CA LEU A 5 31.29 -13.09 5.13
C LEU A 5 30.91 -11.63 5.37
N LEU A 6 31.91 -10.78 5.66
CA LEU A 6 31.75 -9.33 5.85
C LEU A 6 31.38 -8.63 4.54
N VAL A 7 31.99 -9.01 3.41
CA VAL A 7 31.65 -8.47 2.09
C VAL A 7 30.24 -8.90 1.66
N PHE A 8 29.84 -10.13 1.94
CA PHE A 8 28.48 -10.62 1.64
C PHE A 8 27.41 -9.90 2.47
N ALA A 9 27.68 -9.65 3.76
CA ALA A 9 26.79 -8.88 4.63
C ALA A 9 26.64 -7.43 4.16
N VAL A 10 27.73 -6.79 3.72
CA VAL A 10 27.71 -5.41 3.18
C VAL A 10 26.92 -5.34 1.87
N PHE A 11 27.04 -6.35 0.98
CA PHE A 11 26.24 -6.41 -0.25
C PHE A 11 24.73 -6.62 0.03
N LEU A 12 24.38 -7.44 1.01
CA LEU A 12 22.98 -7.63 1.42
C LEU A 12 22.39 -6.37 2.08
N LEU A 13 23.17 -5.62 2.86
CA LEU A 13 22.71 -4.32 3.38
C LEU A 13 22.55 -3.28 2.27
N ALA A 14 23.49 -3.19 1.32
CA ALA A 14 23.43 -2.21 0.23
C ALA A 14 22.25 -2.41 -0.72
N ALA A 15 21.86 -3.66 -1.00
CA ALA A 15 20.68 -3.97 -1.83
C ALA A 15 19.36 -3.55 -1.16
N ASN A 16 19.28 -3.58 0.18
CA ASN A 16 18.11 -3.12 0.93
C ASN A 16 18.06 -1.58 1.03
N ILE A 17 19.21 -0.89 1.02
CA ILE A 17 19.23 0.58 1.09
C ILE A 17 18.76 1.19 -0.23
N ALA A 18 19.13 0.60 -1.38
CA ALA A 18 18.73 1.09 -2.70
C ALA A 18 17.22 1.06 -2.97
N SER A 19 16.47 0.26 -2.21
CA SER A 19 15.00 0.18 -2.25
C SER A 19 14.31 1.04 -1.18
N SER A 20 15.08 1.72 -0.33
CA SER A 20 14.58 2.52 0.80
C SER A 20 14.82 4.03 0.67
N THR A 21 15.71 4.48 -0.22
CA THR A 21 15.87 5.91 -0.46
C THR A 21 14.62 6.43 -1.17
N PRO A 22 13.84 7.33 -0.55
CA PRO A 22 12.70 7.91 -1.22
C PRO A 22 13.18 8.62 -2.49
N VAL A 23 12.56 8.31 -3.62
CA VAL A 23 12.80 9.06 -4.86
C VAL A 23 12.51 10.52 -4.58
N ALA A 24 13.42 11.40 -5.00
CA ALA A 24 13.22 12.83 -4.84
C ALA A 24 11.88 13.23 -5.46
N ASP A 25 11.06 14.02 -4.76
CA ASP A 25 9.73 14.41 -5.24
C ASP A 25 9.76 15.07 -6.64
N SER A 26 10.87 15.71 -7.00
CA SER A 26 11.12 16.28 -8.33
C SER A 26 11.12 15.26 -9.47
N CYS A 27 11.40 13.99 -9.16
CA CYS A 27 11.42 12.87 -10.10
C CYS A 27 10.05 12.18 -10.22
N LEU A 28 9.11 12.47 -9.32
CA LEU A 28 7.79 11.85 -9.34
C LEU A 28 6.82 12.72 -10.13
N ARG A 29 6.52 12.33 -11.37
CA ARG A 29 5.54 13.02 -12.23
C ARG A 29 4.20 12.34 -12.22
N LEU A 30 3.13 13.14 -12.23
CA LEU A 30 1.77 12.60 -12.35
C LEU A 30 1.66 11.78 -13.64
N LEU A 31 1.23 10.54 -13.50
CA LEU A 31 1.01 9.68 -14.65
C LEU A 31 -0.18 10.24 -15.43
N GLN A 32 0.09 10.77 -16.62
CA GLN A 32 -0.97 11.15 -17.53
C GLN A 32 -1.41 9.90 -18.29
N TRP A 33 -2.72 9.69 -18.42
CA TRP A 33 -3.24 8.69 -19.34
C TRP A 33 -2.68 9.02 -20.73
N PRO A 34 -2.12 8.05 -21.49
CA PRO A 34 -1.48 8.36 -22.76
C PRO A 34 -2.45 9.14 -23.66
N GLU A 35 -2.06 10.35 -24.06
CA GLU A 35 -2.81 11.10 -25.05
C GLU A 35 -2.85 10.28 -26.34
N GLY A 36 -4.05 10.00 -26.84
CA GLY A 36 -4.25 9.15 -28.02
C GLY A 36 -4.40 7.65 -27.75
N SER A 37 -4.46 7.20 -26.48
CA SER A 37 -4.83 5.82 -26.17
C SER A 37 -6.23 5.50 -26.70
N GLU A 38 -6.34 4.51 -27.60
CA GLU A 38 -7.63 3.94 -28.05
C GLU A 38 -8.39 3.24 -26.92
N TRP A 39 -7.68 2.88 -25.84
CA TRP A 39 -8.27 2.31 -24.64
C TRP A 39 -8.89 3.41 -23.77
N SER A 40 -10.09 3.14 -23.29
CA SER A 40 -10.75 3.94 -22.26
C SER A 40 -9.92 3.92 -20.98
N LYS A 41 -9.86 5.05 -20.25
CA LYS A 41 -9.31 5.06 -18.88
C LYS A 41 -10.01 3.96 -18.07
N PRO A 42 -9.27 3.10 -17.34
CA PRO A 42 -9.90 2.12 -16.49
C PRO A 42 -10.77 2.82 -15.44
N PRO A 43 -11.87 2.19 -14.99
CA PRO A 43 -12.58 2.63 -13.80
C PRO A 43 -11.57 2.82 -12.65
N GLY A 44 -11.80 3.77 -11.75
CA GLY A 44 -10.86 4.05 -10.64
C GLY A 44 -9.56 4.77 -11.03
N TRP A 45 -9.26 5.02 -12.32
CA TRP A 45 -8.09 5.80 -12.72
C TRP A 45 -8.14 7.22 -12.17
N ASN A 46 -7.23 7.55 -11.25
CA ASN A 46 -7.10 8.88 -10.69
C ASN A 46 -5.70 9.43 -10.96
N LYS A 47 -5.66 10.46 -11.83
CA LYS A 47 -4.44 11.18 -12.23
C LYS A 47 -3.64 11.70 -11.04
N ASP A 48 -4.31 12.09 -9.95
CA ASP A 48 -3.70 12.75 -8.80
C ASP A 48 -3.06 11.75 -7.82
N SER A 49 -3.43 10.48 -7.96
CA SER A 49 -3.05 9.40 -7.04
C SER A 49 -1.80 8.65 -7.46
N LEU A 50 -1.53 8.62 -8.77
CA LEU A 50 -0.46 7.83 -9.38
C LEU A 50 0.59 8.73 -10.00
N LYS A 51 1.83 8.51 -9.59
CA LYS A 51 3.03 9.13 -10.16
C LYS A 51 3.93 8.07 -10.77
N ILE A 52 4.78 8.47 -11.69
CA ILE A 52 5.87 7.67 -12.24
C ILE A 52 7.18 8.36 -11.92
N ASP A 53 8.19 7.58 -11.55
CA ASP A 53 9.56 8.06 -11.45
C ASP A 53 10.13 8.25 -12.86
N ASP A 54 10.42 9.48 -13.25
CA ASP A 54 10.89 9.84 -14.58
C ASP A 54 12.35 10.33 -14.62
N CYS A 55 13.09 10.20 -13.53
CA CYS A 55 14.49 10.64 -13.47
C CYS A 55 15.43 9.59 -14.08
N PRO A 56 16.13 9.90 -15.19
CA PRO A 56 17.10 8.99 -15.77
C PRO A 56 18.21 8.66 -14.76
N GLY A 57 18.50 7.37 -14.58
CA GLY A 57 19.48 6.89 -13.60
C GLY A 57 18.93 6.69 -12.19
N SER A 58 17.64 6.98 -11.95
CA SER A 58 16.98 6.56 -10.71
C SER A 58 16.92 5.02 -10.62
N PRO A 59 17.23 4.42 -9.45
CA PRO A 59 17.07 2.98 -9.23
C PRO A 59 15.65 2.46 -9.47
N THR A 60 14.65 3.35 -9.38
CA THR A 60 13.23 3.02 -9.59
C THR A 60 12.65 3.71 -10.82
N TYR A 61 13.50 4.12 -11.78
CA TYR A 61 13.03 4.75 -13.02
C TYR A 61 11.95 3.90 -13.70
N GLY A 62 10.82 4.53 -14.02
CA GLY A 62 9.64 3.89 -14.61
C GLY A 62 8.70 3.20 -13.62
N TRP A 63 9.04 3.14 -12.32
CA TRP A 63 8.16 2.54 -11.31
C TRP A 63 6.97 3.45 -11.02
N PHE A 64 5.81 2.83 -10.77
CA PHE A 64 4.61 3.55 -10.35
C PHE A 64 4.63 3.80 -8.85
N TYR A 65 4.26 5.01 -8.46
CA TYR A 65 4.15 5.46 -7.10
C TYR A 65 2.70 5.87 -6.82
N ALA A 66 2.11 5.36 -5.75
CA ALA A 66 0.75 5.72 -5.35
C ALA A 66 0.73 6.39 -3.99
N LYS A 67 -0.13 7.40 -3.84
CA LYS A 67 -0.46 8.01 -2.54
C LYS A 67 -1.89 7.72 -2.10
N LYS A 68 -2.82 7.56 -3.05
CA LYS A 68 -4.24 7.37 -2.76
C LYS A 68 -4.62 5.90 -2.66
N TYR A 69 -5.75 5.70 -2.00
CA TYR A 69 -6.15 4.51 -1.28
C TYR A 69 -6.03 3.19 -2.05
N PHE A 70 -5.37 2.20 -1.46
CA PHE A 70 -5.49 0.79 -1.78
C PHE A 70 -6.75 0.24 -1.12
N LYS A 71 -7.59 -0.47 -1.86
CA LYS A 71 -8.75 -1.12 -1.27
C LYS A 71 -8.37 -2.50 -0.73
N LEU A 72 -8.49 -2.67 0.57
CA LEU A 72 -8.29 -3.92 1.28
C LEU A 72 -9.64 -4.59 1.49
N GLY A 73 -9.79 -5.85 1.11
CA GLY A 73 -11.00 -6.64 1.34
C GLY A 73 -10.75 -7.82 2.26
N PHE A 74 -11.55 -7.97 3.31
CA PHE A 74 -11.43 -8.99 4.34
C PHE A 74 -12.39 -10.16 4.12
N PRO A 75 -12.18 -11.31 4.78
CA PRO A 75 -13.18 -12.37 4.82
C PRO A 75 -14.46 -11.91 5.53
N PRO A 76 -15.60 -12.58 5.28
CA PRO A 76 -16.87 -12.25 5.92
C PRO A 76 -16.76 -12.24 7.44
N ASN A 77 -17.39 -11.25 8.07
CA ASN A 77 -17.41 -11.00 9.51
C ASN A 77 -16.04 -10.73 10.15
N PHE A 78 -15.04 -10.40 9.34
CA PHE A 78 -13.73 -9.97 9.82
C PHE A 78 -13.53 -8.49 9.46
N TYR A 79 -13.82 -7.60 10.41
CA TYR A 79 -13.55 -6.17 10.26
C TYR A 79 -12.47 -5.76 11.27
N PRO A 80 -11.42 -5.05 10.87
CA PRO A 80 -10.26 -4.81 11.74
C PRO A 80 -10.49 -3.79 12.85
N PHE A 81 -11.60 -3.06 12.82
CA PHE A 81 -11.97 -2.03 13.81
C PHE A 81 -13.26 -2.43 14.54
N ASP A 82 -13.54 -1.73 15.64
CA ASP A 82 -14.71 -1.96 16.51
C ASP A 82 -16.06 -1.60 15.87
N HIS A 83 -16.04 -0.86 14.76
CA HIS A 83 -17.21 -0.53 13.95
C HIS A 83 -16.78 -0.27 12.51
N ILE A 84 -17.74 -0.24 11.58
CA ILE A 84 -17.48 0.13 10.18
C ILE A 84 -17.11 1.61 10.13
N LEU A 85 -15.93 1.90 9.59
CA LEU A 85 -15.45 3.27 9.49
C LEU A 85 -16.26 4.05 8.47
N ASP A 86 -16.56 5.30 8.80
CA ASP A 86 -17.14 6.25 7.85
C ASP A 86 -16.08 6.78 6.86
N SER A 87 -16.55 7.34 5.74
CA SER A 87 -15.67 7.88 4.70
C SER A 87 -14.80 9.07 5.13
N ASN A 88 -15.14 9.73 6.24
CA ASN A 88 -14.39 10.84 6.85
C ASN A 88 -13.58 10.41 8.08
N GLU A 89 -13.70 9.15 8.52
CA GLU A 89 -12.97 8.63 9.66
C GLU A 89 -11.62 8.08 9.22
N ILE A 90 -10.55 8.55 9.85
CA ILE A 90 -9.18 8.10 9.59
C ILE A 90 -8.67 7.38 10.82
N LYS A 91 -8.23 6.13 10.64
CA LYS A 91 -7.59 5.30 11.66
C LYS A 91 -6.15 5.04 11.29
N SER A 92 -5.30 4.92 12.30
CA SER A 92 -3.92 4.48 12.19
C SER A 92 -3.82 2.97 12.46
N VAL A 93 -2.63 2.41 12.27
CA VAL A 93 -2.35 1.01 12.62
C VAL A 93 -2.60 0.72 14.10
N THR A 94 -2.31 1.67 15.00
CA THR A 94 -2.50 1.47 16.45
C THR A 94 -3.98 1.44 16.87
N ASP A 95 -4.88 1.84 15.97
CA ASP A 95 -6.33 1.80 16.23
C ASP A 95 -6.97 0.48 15.79
N ILE A 96 -6.21 -0.45 15.20
CA ILE A 96 -6.69 -1.81 14.93
C ILE A 96 -7.10 -2.45 16.25
N ASP A 97 -8.29 -3.05 16.29
CA ASP A 97 -8.83 -3.65 17.50
C ASP A 97 -7.85 -4.67 18.09
N SER A 98 -7.65 -4.59 19.40
CA SER A 98 -6.92 -5.55 20.21
C SER A 98 -7.37 -7.01 20.02
N SER A 99 -8.59 -7.28 19.57
CA SER A 99 -9.04 -8.62 19.18
C SER A 99 -8.31 -9.18 17.94
N HIS A 100 -7.67 -8.31 17.16
CA HIS A 100 -6.95 -8.61 15.93
C HIS A 100 -5.42 -8.44 16.05
N LEU A 101 -4.81 -8.81 17.18
CA LEU A 101 -3.35 -8.66 17.44
C LEU A 101 -2.44 -9.15 16.30
N GLY A 102 -2.81 -10.26 15.66
CA GLY A 102 -2.04 -10.81 14.54
C GLY A 102 -2.01 -9.90 13.31
N LEU A 103 -3.08 -9.14 13.08
CA LEU A 103 -3.18 -8.14 12.01
C LEU A 103 -2.42 -6.88 12.39
N LEU A 104 -2.61 -6.40 13.63
CA LEU A 104 -1.89 -5.25 14.19
C LEU A 104 -0.37 -5.42 14.04
N ASN A 105 0.18 -6.54 14.52
CA ASN A 105 1.62 -6.80 14.47
C ASN A 105 2.17 -6.85 13.05
N ARG A 106 1.38 -7.33 12.08
CA ARG A 106 1.78 -7.33 10.66
C ARG A 106 1.82 -5.92 10.08
N PHE A 107 0.82 -5.09 10.37
CA PHE A 107 0.81 -3.71 9.90
C PHE A 107 1.88 -2.85 10.60
N LEU A 108 2.19 -3.11 11.87
CA LEU A 108 3.32 -2.48 12.54
C LEU A 108 4.64 -2.81 11.83
N GLY A 109 4.88 -4.10 11.51
CA GLY A 109 6.05 -4.49 10.72
C GLY A 109 6.07 -3.91 9.30
N LEU A 110 4.89 -3.67 8.69
CA LEU A 110 4.81 -2.95 7.42
C LEU A 110 5.20 -1.48 7.56
N GLN A 111 4.86 -0.82 8.67
CA GLN A 111 5.22 0.59 8.88
C GLN A 111 6.73 0.79 8.95
N ASP A 112 7.49 -0.18 9.45
CA ASP A 112 8.96 -0.13 9.45
C ASP A 112 9.55 -0.03 8.04
N THR A 113 8.83 -0.53 7.03
CA THR A 113 9.29 -0.55 5.62
C THR A 113 8.61 0.50 4.76
N LEU A 114 7.30 0.68 4.92
CA LEU A 114 6.48 1.54 4.08
C LEU A 114 6.22 2.92 4.70
N GLY A 115 6.63 3.15 5.95
CA GLY A 115 6.27 4.36 6.71
C GLY A 115 4.84 4.32 7.22
N LEU A 116 4.33 5.47 7.67
CA LEU A 116 3.02 5.52 8.34
C LEU A 116 1.85 5.11 7.41
N ILE A 117 1.03 4.20 7.91
CA ILE A 117 -0.14 3.61 7.24
C ILE A 117 -1.40 4.09 7.94
N TYR A 118 -2.40 4.45 7.14
CA TYR A 118 -3.71 4.88 7.60
C TYR A 118 -4.82 4.13 6.87
N PHE A 119 -5.99 4.09 7.52
CA PHE A 119 -7.20 3.43 7.05
C PHE A 119 -8.38 4.40 7.06
N GLN A 120 -9.32 4.19 6.16
CA GLN A 120 -10.54 4.97 6.04
C GLN A 120 -11.68 4.10 5.51
N GLY A 121 -12.91 4.41 5.89
CA GLY A 121 -14.12 3.80 5.32
C GLY A 121 -14.21 3.97 3.81
N ASN A 122 -15.03 3.16 3.14
CA ASN A 122 -15.31 3.34 1.71
C ASN A 122 -16.14 4.60 1.45
N GLY A 123 -16.14 5.08 0.21
CA GLY A 123 -17.09 6.10 -0.23
C GLY A 123 -18.44 5.46 -0.58
N GLY A 124 -19.54 6.04 -0.07
CA GLY A 124 -20.90 5.56 -0.32
C GLY A 124 -21.61 5.10 0.96
N LYS A 125 -22.94 5.15 0.96
CA LYS A 125 -23.75 4.63 2.07
C LYS A 125 -24.09 3.17 1.79
N SER A 126 -23.43 2.26 2.49
CA SER A 126 -23.87 0.87 2.62
C SER A 126 -24.43 0.66 4.02
N THR A 127 -25.37 -0.27 4.16
CA THR A 127 -25.84 -0.71 5.48
C THR A 127 -24.83 -1.68 6.07
N ASP A 128 -24.62 -1.62 7.38
CA ASP A 128 -23.62 -2.42 8.11
C ASP A 128 -23.64 -3.91 7.75
N SER A 129 -24.82 -4.51 7.59
CA SER A 129 -24.98 -5.92 7.24
C SER A 129 -24.34 -6.32 5.91
N ILE A 130 -24.28 -5.41 4.94
CA ILE A 130 -23.67 -5.66 3.62
C ILE A 130 -22.14 -5.57 3.73
N GLU A 131 -21.65 -4.61 4.50
CA GLU A 131 -20.21 -4.44 4.73
C GLU A 131 -19.64 -5.62 5.51
N TYR A 132 -20.33 -6.16 6.51
CA TYR A 132 -19.81 -7.35 7.21
C TYR A 132 -19.78 -8.62 6.33
N LEU A 133 -20.59 -8.72 5.28
CA LEU A 133 -20.56 -9.86 4.35
C LEU A 133 -19.34 -9.83 3.41
N ALA A 134 -18.88 -8.64 3.03
CA ALA A 134 -17.71 -8.45 2.19
C ALA A 134 -16.92 -7.20 2.65
N PRO A 135 -16.27 -7.25 3.82
CA PRO A 135 -15.76 -6.05 4.45
C PRO A 135 -14.60 -5.48 3.66
N THR A 136 -14.66 -4.19 3.37
CA THR A 136 -13.57 -3.52 2.66
C THR A 136 -13.22 -2.19 3.31
N ILE A 137 -11.94 -1.82 3.29
CA ILE A 137 -11.45 -0.53 3.78
C ILE A 137 -10.45 0.06 2.80
N ARG A 138 -10.26 1.36 2.88
CA ARG A 138 -9.25 2.10 2.11
C ARG A 138 -8.00 2.27 2.96
N MET A 139 -6.85 1.82 2.47
CA MET A 139 -5.53 1.98 3.08
C MET A 139 -4.70 2.98 2.30
N PHE A 140 -4.00 3.89 2.98
CA PHE A 140 -3.15 4.89 2.33
C PHE A 140 -1.92 5.22 3.17
N PHE A 141 -0.96 5.89 2.53
CA PHE A 141 0.32 6.25 3.11
C PHE A 141 0.46 7.78 3.18
N THR A 142 1.31 8.26 4.11
CA THR A 142 1.64 9.70 4.18
C THR A 142 2.32 10.20 2.90
N ASP A 143 3.22 9.38 2.38
CA ASP A 143 4.06 9.68 1.22
C ASP A 143 3.72 8.76 0.05
N TYR A 144 4.16 9.13 -1.15
CA TYR A 144 4.08 8.26 -2.30
C TYR A 144 4.91 6.98 -2.07
N LYS A 145 4.30 5.81 -2.30
CA LYS A 145 4.99 4.52 -2.19
C LYS A 145 5.01 3.80 -3.53
N PRO A 146 6.11 3.09 -3.87
CA PRO A 146 6.15 2.30 -5.07
C PRO A 146 5.09 1.20 -5.00
N VAL A 147 4.20 1.15 -5.99
CA VAL A 147 3.05 0.24 -6.01
C VAL A 147 3.51 -1.21 -5.94
N ASP A 148 4.52 -1.57 -6.73
CA ASP A 148 5.04 -2.94 -6.78
C ASP A 148 5.67 -3.36 -5.45
N ALA A 149 6.35 -2.44 -4.75
CA ALA A 149 6.90 -2.71 -3.43
C ALA A 149 5.78 -2.96 -2.41
N VAL A 150 4.70 -2.16 -2.43
CA VAL A 150 3.53 -2.35 -1.57
C VAL A 150 2.88 -3.71 -1.84
N LEU A 151 2.62 -4.05 -3.11
CA LEU A 151 2.00 -5.32 -3.49
C LEU A 151 2.89 -6.52 -3.12
N TRP A 152 4.18 -6.42 -3.36
CA TRP A 152 5.16 -7.48 -3.06
C TRP A 152 5.32 -7.71 -1.55
N LEU A 153 5.40 -6.65 -0.75
CA LEU A 153 5.45 -6.76 0.72
C LEU A 153 4.18 -7.37 1.29
N CYS A 154 3.01 -6.99 0.75
CA CYS A 154 1.75 -7.60 1.18
C CYS A 154 1.66 -9.08 0.82
N TYR A 155 2.17 -9.46 -0.36
CA TYR A 155 2.28 -10.85 -0.79
C TYR A 155 3.23 -11.67 0.12
N ILE A 156 4.41 -11.13 0.43
CA ILE A 156 5.42 -11.82 1.24
C ILE A 156 5.02 -11.96 2.70
N LEU A 157 4.40 -10.92 3.27
CA LEU A 157 4.00 -10.94 4.66
C LEU A 157 2.84 -11.90 4.93
N LYS A 158 2.39 -12.70 3.93
CA LYS A 158 1.26 -13.62 4.06
C LYS A 158 0.11 -12.95 4.80
N ILE A 159 -0.17 -11.69 4.47
CA ILE A 159 -1.50 -11.15 4.70
C ILE A 159 -2.35 -12.01 3.78
N ASN A 160 -2.87 -13.08 4.36
CA ASN A 160 -3.15 -14.31 3.65
C ASN A 160 -4.17 -14.02 2.55
N ASN A 161 -4.12 -14.77 1.45
CA ASN A 161 -5.10 -14.67 0.37
C ASN A 161 -6.55 -14.93 0.86
N SER A 162 -6.69 -15.40 2.11
CA SER A 162 -7.93 -15.56 2.86
C SER A 162 -8.30 -14.39 3.80
N SER A 163 -7.38 -13.48 4.11
CA SER A 163 -7.55 -12.41 5.12
C SER A 163 -7.61 -11.01 4.53
N ILE A 164 -6.85 -10.71 3.47
CA ILE A 164 -6.95 -9.42 2.76
C ILE A 164 -6.76 -9.62 1.26
N LYS A 165 -7.64 -9.03 0.46
CA LYS A 165 -7.53 -8.92 -1.01
C LYS A 165 -7.34 -7.47 -1.41
N PHE A 166 -6.37 -7.20 -2.27
CA PHE A 166 -6.28 -5.92 -2.95
C PHE A 166 -7.32 -5.89 -4.06
N ILE A 167 -8.31 -5.02 -3.93
CA ILE A 167 -9.31 -4.82 -4.97
C ILE A 167 -8.78 -3.72 -5.88
N LYS A 168 -8.50 -4.09 -7.12
CA LYS A 168 -8.23 -3.13 -8.19
C LYS A 168 -9.56 -2.49 -8.57
N GLU A 169 -9.68 -1.18 -8.38
CA GLU A 169 -10.74 -0.38 -9.01
C GLU A 169 -10.40 -0.16 -10.50
#